data_AF-A0A7S4UMJ3-F1
#
_entry.id   AF-A0A7S4UMJ3-F1
#
_cell.length_a   1.000
_cell.length_b   1.000
_cell.length_c   1.000
_cell.angle_alpha   90.00
_cell.angle_beta   90.00
_cell.angle_gamma   90.00
#
_symmetry.space_group_name_H-M   'P 1'
#
loop_
_entity.id
_entity.type
_entity.pdbx_description
1 polymer ?
#
loop_
_entity_poly.entity_id
_entity_poly.type
_entity_poly.pdbx_seq_one_letter_code
_entity_poly.pdbx_strand_id
1 'polypeptide(L)'
;RFLPATANGIIIIRHCGSRKKPRLQDVEHENKKTGEKESVKKDATTTITAAASSKKKASKSSKSSKSKDDNNSKNEKYKIMTLSEIRVSISRLSDQVPPVPSNLSPDDPKSVTDYATSLQTVIEQLNLLICCVSPATYKWGSDRSGAADQNLAVLSSELGNAQDQIASTVTPRLTNVLAPVVDLVISRVVTTKNEETGEEIKTNEFTREQVDPAFLKLCYCILCRNAPLIRNVLMTNLAKIDTVIQDYLKATKKDASHDSRGFAY
;
A
#
# COMPACT_ATOMS: atom_id res chain seq x y z
N ARG A 1 15.47 -4.37 -18.76
CA ARG A 1 15.09 -5.45 -19.71
C ARG A 1 13.96 -6.22 -19.05
N PHE A 2 12.72 -5.80 -19.27
CA PHE A 2 11.55 -6.53 -18.77
C PHE A 2 11.22 -7.65 -19.77
N LEU A 3 11.21 -8.88 -19.28
CA LEU A 3 10.71 -10.04 -20.02
C LEU A 3 9.19 -9.88 -20.22
N PRO A 4 8.63 -10.21 -21.39
CA PRO A 4 7.18 -10.35 -21.50
C PRO A 4 6.75 -11.58 -20.70
N ALA A 5 5.80 -11.38 -19.78
CA ALA A 5 5.16 -12.45 -19.03
C ALA A 5 4.15 -13.20 -19.92
N THR A 6 4.63 -14.09 -20.78
CA THR A 6 3.80 -15.16 -21.36
C THR A 6 3.69 -16.26 -20.31
N ALA A 7 2.65 -16.20 -19.48
CA ALA A 7 2.27 -17.31 -18.62
C ALA A 7 1.58 -18.39 -19.48
N ASN A 8 2.37 -19.29 -20.07
CA ASN A 8 1.87 -20.48 -20.77
C ASN A 8 1.42 -21.52 -19.73
N GLY A 9 0.23 -21.34 -19.17
CA GLY A 9 -0.42 -22.37 -18.36
C GLY A 9 -0.98 -23.47 -19.26
N ILE A 10 -0.32 -24.62 -19.32
CA ILE A 10 -0.85 -25.81 -20.01
C ILE A 10 -1.83 -26.50 -19.06
N ILE A 11 -3.14 -26.42 -19.37
CA ILE A 11 -4.17 -27.23 -18.71
C ILE A 11 -4.46 -28.43 -19.61
N ILE A 12 -3.96 -29.61 -19.24
CA ILE A 12 -4.27 -30.87 -19.94
C ILE A 12 -5.63 -31.38 -19.42
N ILE A 13 -6.69 -31.17 -20.19
CA ILE A 13 -8.01 -31.75 -19.90
C ILE A 13 -8.11 -33.09 -20.63
N ARG A 14 -7.93 -34.20 -19.89
CA ARG A 14 -8.17 -35.55 -20.41
C ARG A 14 -9.67 -35.84 -20.44
N HIS A 15 -10.28 -35.83 -21.63
CA HIS A 15 -11.64 -36.34 -21.81
C HIS A 15 -11.61 -37.84 -22.06
N CYS A 16 -11.88 -38.62 -21.00
CA CYS A 16 -12.27 -40.02 -21.15
C CYS A 16 -13.75 -40.04 -21.56
N GLY A 17 -14.01 -40.44 -22.80
CA GLY A 17 -15.35 -40.40 -23.39
C GLY A 17 -16.30 -41.37 -22.73
N SER A 18 -17.43 -40.86 -22.22
CA SER A 18 -18.73 -41.55 -22.26
C SER A 18 -19.85 -40.75 -21.59
N ARG A 19 -20.93 -40.57 -22.36
CA ARG A 19 -22.36 -40.43 -21.98
C ARG A 19 -23.03 -39.06 -22.11
N LYS A 20 -24.01 -39.10 -23.02
CA LYS A 20 -25.40 -38.59 -22.95
C LYS A 20 -25.61 -37.08 -22.82
N LYS A 21 -26.15 -36.51 -23.91
CA LYS A 21 -26.78 -35.18 -23.98
C LYS A 21 -27.87 -35.05 -22.90
N PRO A 22 -27.87 -33.98 -22.09
CA PRO A 22 -29.05 -33.54 -21.39
C PRO A 22 -29.91 -32.63 -22.27
N ARG A 23 -31.21 -32.74 -22.01
CA ARG A 23 -32.37 -32.14 -22.66
C ARG A 23 -32.49 -30.67 -22.19
N LEU A 24 -32.74 -29.75 -23.13
CA LEU A 24 -33.15 -28.38 -22.79
C LEU A 24 -34.45 -28.42 -21.98
N GLN A 25 -34.48 -27.68 -20.87
CA GLN A 25 -35.71 -27.23 -20.23
C GLN A 25 -35.66 -25.71 -20.13
N ASP A 26 -36.75 -25.11 -20.57
CA ASP A 26 -37.07 -23.69 -20.51
C ASP A 26 -37.14 -23.22 -19.05
N VAL A 27 -36.57 -22.05 -18.75
CA VAL A 27 -36.72 -21.37 -17.46
C VAL A 27 -37.42 -20.04 -17.71
N GLU A 28 -38.64 -19.97 -17.19
CA GLU A 28 -39.50 -18.80 -17.16
C GLU A 28 -38.90 -17.69 -16.27
N HIS A 29 -39.05 -16.45 -16.72
CA HIS A 29 -38.75 -15.25 -15.95
C HIS A 29 -39.85 -14.99 -14.91
N GLU A 30 -39.51 -15.07 -13.61
CA GLU A 30 -40.36 -14.57 -12.54
C GLU A 30 -39.81 -13.25 -11.96
N ASN A 31 -40.59 -12.20 -12.16
CA ASN A 31 -40.43 -10.87 -11.57
C ASN A 31 -40.65 -10.89 -10.05
N LYS A 32 -39.79 -10.24 -9.26
CA LYS A 32 -40.17 -9.81 -7.90
C LYS A 32 -39.51 -8.51 -7.42
N LYS A 33 -40.32 -7.46 -7.54
CA LYS A 33 -40.54 -6.29 -6.66
C LYS A 33 -39.49 -5.90 -5.61
N THR A 34 -39.06 -4.65 -5.79
CA THR A 34 -38.79 -3.58 -4.83
C THR A 34 -39.69 -3.58 -3.57
N GLY A 35 -39.09 -3.27 -2.42
CA GLY A 35 -39.79 -2.98 -1.17
C GLY A 35 -38.86 -2.31 -0.15
N GLU A 36 -39.29 -1.15 0.32
CA GLU A 36 -38.59 -0.06 1.01
C GLU A 36 -38.68 -0.17 2.55
N LYS A 37 -37.98 0.77 3.24
CA LYS A 37 -38.09 1.26 4.66
C LYS A 37 -36.96 0.80 5.61
N GLU A 38 -36.14 1.64 6.26
CA GLU A 38 -36.22 2.96 6.94
C GLU A 38 -36.07 2.79 8.48
N SER A 39 -35.46 3.80 9.13
CA SER A 39 -35.26 4.08 10.58
C SER A 39 -33.95 3.54 11.21
N VAL A 40 -32.94 4.31 11.66
CA VAL A 40 -32.79 5.54 12.49
C VAL A 40 -32.72 5.25 14.01
N LYS A 41 -31.71 5.88 14.66
CA LYS A 41 -31.44 6.13 16.11
C LYS A 41 -30.47 5.16 16.82
N LYS A 42 -29.65 5.54 17.80
CA LYS A 42 -29.02 6.79 18.31
C LYS A 42 -28.19 6.35 19.55
N ASP A 43 -27.07 7.04 19.76
CA ASP A 43 -26.48 7.51 21.03
C ASP A 43 -25.99 6.59 22.17
N ALA A 44 -24.87 7.10 22.75
CA ALA A 44 -24.40 7.09 24.13
C ALA A 44 -23.78 5.79 24.70
N THR A 45 -22.45 5.74 24.93
CA THR A 45 -21.70 6.31 26.08
C THR A 45 -22.12 5.74 27.43
N THR A 46 -21.26 4.95 28.08
CA THR A 46 -21.11 4.91 29.56
C THR A 46 -19.76 4.28 29.96
N THR A 47 -18.88 5.13 30.49
CA THR A 47 -18.11 5.01 31.74
C THR A 47 -17.93 3.64 32.39
N ILE A 48 -16.68 3.23 32.65
CA ILE A 48 -16.35 2.30 33.74
C ILE A 48 -15.24 2.91 34.59
N THR A 49 -15.58 3.10 35.87
CA THR A 49 -14.75 3.53 36.99
C THR A 49 -13.90 2.42 37.59
N ALA A 50 -12.66 2.78 37.94
CA ALA A 50 -11.85 2.44 39.12
C ALA A 50 -12.05 1.09 39.86
N ALA A 51 -10.93 0.37 40.07
CA ALA A 51 -10.69 -0.39 41.31
C ALA A 51 -9.19 -0.59 41.63
N ALA A 52 -8.84 -0.21 42.86
CA ALA A 52 -7.96 -0.86 43.82
C ALA A 52 -6.44 -1.03 43.59
N SER A 53 -5.71 -0.31 44.44
CA SER A 53 -4.36 -0.48 44.97
C SER A 53 -4.01 -1.88 45.52
N SER A 54 -2.74 -2.31 45.43
CA SER A 54 -1.88 -2.59 46.62
C SER A 54 -0.43 -3.07 46.32
N LYS A 55 0.48 -2.54 47.15
CA LYS A 55 1.92 -2.79 47.43
C LYS A 55 2.46 -4.23 47.34
N LYS A 56 3.74 -4.43 46.91
CA LYS A 56 4.93 -4.73 47.77
C LYS A 56 6.25 -5.11 47.00
N LYS A 57 7.34 -4.41 47.38
CA LYS A 57 8.76 -4.81 47.65
C LYS A 57 9.56 -5.81 46.77
N ALA A 58 10.56 -5.25 46.06
CA ALA A 58 12.03 -5.47 46.06
C ALA A 58 12.72 -6.81 46.45
N SER A 59 13.62 -7.31 45.57
CA SER A 59 15.03 -7.74 45.82
C SER A 59 15.71 -8.07 44.47
N LYS A 60 16.75 -7.34 44.00
CA LYS A 60 18.22 -7.42 44.17
C LYS A 60 18.96 -8.67 43.62
N SER A 61 19.88 -8.36 42.67
CA SER A 61 21.24 -8.91 42.42
C SER A 61 21.49 -10.23 41.67
N SER A 62 21.93 -10.07 40.41
CA SER A 62 23.19 -10.53 39.79
C SER A 62 23.74 -11.95 40.04
N LYS A 63 23.96 -12.72 38.96
CA LYS A 63 25.31 -13.19 38.58
C LYS A 63 25.37 -13.75 37.16
N SER A 64 26.39 -13.29 36.45
CA SER A 64 26.86 -13.70 35.14
C SER A 64 27.48 -15.10 35.14
N SER A 65 27.19 -15.89 34.11
CA SER A 65 28.12 -16.91 33.62
C SER A 65 28.15 -16.89 32.10
N LYS A 66 29.38 -16.92 31.61
CA LYS A 66 29.90 -16.44 30.34
C LYS A 66 30.09 -17.67 29.44
N SER A 67 29.17 -17.94 28.52
CA SER A 67 29.42 -18.86 27.42
C SER A 67 30.01 -18.09 26.25
N LYS A 68 31.30 -18.32 25.99
CA LYS A 68 31.94 -18.00 24.72
C LYS A 68 31.50 -19.09 23.73
N ASP A 69 30.52 -18.78 22.90
CA ASP A 69 30.32 -19.48 21.63
C ASP A 69 30.70 -18.53 20.51
N ASP A 70 31.90 -18.76 19.97
CA ASP A 70 32.36 -18.22 18.69
C ASP A 70 31.55 -18.90 17.57
N ASN A 71 30.33 -18.41 17.34
CA ASN A 71 29.61 -18.67 16.10
C ASN A 71 29.54 -17.38 15.30
N ASN A 72 30.53 -17.24 14.42
CA ASN A 72 30.68 -16.22 13.39
C ASN A 72 29.58 -16.36 12.32
N SER A 73 28.32 -16.20 12.74
CA SER A 73 27.25 -15.70 11.90
C SER A 73 27.37 -14.19 11.95
N LYS A 74 27.76 -13.57 10.84
CA LYS A 74 27.52 -12.14 10.63
C LYS A 74 26.01 -11.94 10.57
N ASN A 75 25.35 -11.98 11.72
CA ASN A 75 24.04 -11.41 11.92
C ASN A 75 24.22 -9.92 11.59
N GLU A 76 23.90 -9.53 10.36
CA GLU A 76 23.64 -8.15 10.03
C GLU A 76 22.53 -7.70 10.98
N LYS A 77 22.93 -7.10 12.10
CA LYS A 77 22.01 -6.65 13.12
C LYS A 77 21.16 -5.58 12.46
N TYR A 78 19.89 -5.90 12.22
CA TYR A 78 18.94 -4.99 11.60
C TYR A 78 19.01 -3.63 12.30
N LYS A 79 19.45 -2.61 11.55
CA LYS A 79 19.54 -1.23 12.04
C LYS A 79 18.24 -0.51 11.73
N ILE A 80 17.51 -0.14 12.77
CA ILE A 80 16.33 0.71 12.64
C ILE A 80 16.76 2.07 12.09
N MET A 81 16.05 2.54 11.08
CA MET A 81 16.27 3.86 10.50
C MET A 81 15.84 4.94 11.48
N THR A 82 16.69 5.93 11.71
CA THR A 82 16.38 7.05 12.58
C THR A 82 15.43 8.01 11.89
N LEU A 83 14.66 8.77 12.67
CA LEU A 83 13.71 9.74 12.12
C LEU A 83 14.40 10.83 11.26
N SER A 84 15.64 11.19 11.58
CA SER A 84 16.48 12.09 10.77
C SER A 84 16.86 11.48 9.42
N GLU A 85 17.21 10.20 9.37
CA GLU A 85 17.51 9.48 8.12
C GLU A 85 16.23 9.35 7.26
N ILE A 86 15.07 9.10 7.88
CA ILE A 86 13.76 9.08 7.20
C ILE A 86 13.48 10.42 6.55
N ARG A 87 13.62 11.51 7.30
CA ARG A 87 13.44 12.86 6.79
C ARG A 87 14.32 13.14 5.56
N VAL A 88 15.63 12.89 5.66
CA VAL A 88 16.57 13.09 4.54
C VAL A 88 16.16 12.27 3.31
N SER A 89 15.68 11.04 3.53
CA SER A 89 15.21 10.18 2.45
C SER A 89 13.94 10.73 1.78
N ILE A 90 12.99 11.28 2.55
CA ILE A 90 11.77 11.93 2.03
C ILE A 90 12.11 13.21 1.28
N SER A 91 13.04 14.03 1.80
CA SER A 91 13.53 15.21 1.09
C SER A 91 14.15 14.83 -0.25
N ARG A 92 15.02 13.81 -0.30
CA ARG A 92 15.58 13.29 -1.56
C ARG A 92 14.51 12.72 -2.49
N LEU A 93 13.45 12.13 -1.95
CA LEU A 93 12.34 11.60 -2.73
C LEU A 93 11.56 12.71 -3.44
N SER A 94 11.49 13.92 -2.85
CA SER A 94 10.90 15.08 -3.50
C SER A 94 11.64 15.49 -4.78
N ASP A 95 12.96 15.32 -4.83
CA ASP A 95 13.78 15.57 -6.02
C ASP A 95 13.56 14.51 -7.12
N GLN A 96 13.04 13.34 -6.75
CA GLN A 96 12.76 12.24 -7.68
C GLN A 96 11.36 12.31 -8.28
N VAL A 97 10.51 13.24 -7.85
CA VAL A 97 9.17 13.40 -8.44
C VAL A 97 9.32 13.85 -9.89
N PRO A 98 8.87 13.03 -10.86
CA PRO A 98 9.10 13.32 -12.28
C PRO A 98 8.46 14.67 -12.66
N PRO A 99 9.15 15.51 -13.44
CA PRO A 99 8.51 16.66 -14.06
C PRO A 99 7.42 16.20 -15.03
N VAL A 100 6.41 17.05 -15.25
CA VAL A 100 5.38 16.75 -16.26
C VAL A 100 6.04 16.79 -17.64
N PRO A 101 6.00 15.71 -18.44
CA PRO A 101 6.59 15.71 -19.77
C PRO A 101 5.84 16.69 -20.69
N SER A 102 6.57 17.53 -21.43
CA SER A 102 5.97 18.49 -22.37
C SER A 102 5.21 17.83 -23.52
N ASN A 103 5.56 16.58 -23.83
CA ASN A 103 4.96 15.75 -24.87
C ASN A 103 3.95 14.74 -24.33
N LEU A 104 3.49 14.89 -23.07
CA LEU A 104 2.51 13.98 -22.48
C LEU A 104 1.18 14.10 -23.23
N SER A 105 0.86 13.08 -24.03
CA SER A 105 -0.33 13.05 -24.89
C SER A 105 -1.19 11.82 -24.59
N PRO A 106 -2.53 11.95 -24.56
CA PRO A 106 -3.43 10.81 -24.42
C PRO A 106 -3.31 9.78 -25.55
N ASP A 107 -2.83 10.18 -26.72
CA ASP A 107 -2.66 9.31 -27.89
C ASP A 107 -1.33 8.54 -27.87
N ASP A 108 -0.46 8.77 -26.88
CA ASP A 108 0.73 7.96 -26.61
C ASP A 108 0.59 7.23 -25.26
N PRO A 109 -0.08 6.05 -25.24
CA PRO A 109 -0.31 5.27 -24.03
C PRO A 109 0.98 4.93 -23.28
N LYS A 110 2.09 4.78 -24.00
CA LYS A 110 3.37 4.40 -23.41
C LYS A 110 3.92 5.53 -22.55
N SER A 111 3.97 6.75 -23.09
CA SER A 111 4.43 7.92 -22.32
C SER A 111 3.60 8.16 -21.06
N VAL A 112 2.28 7.99 -21.16
CA VAL A 112 1.33 8.16 -20.05
C VAL A 112 1.55 7.09 -18.98
N THR A 113 1.76 5.84 -19.39
CA THR A 113 2.04 4.71 -18.49
C THR A 113 3.40 4.87 -17.81
N ASP A 114 4.44 5.29 -18.54
CA ASP A 114 5.78 5.51 -18.00
C ASP A 114 5.78 6.65 -16.96
N TYR A 115 5.05 7.74 -17.24
CA TYR A 115 4.87 8.83 -16.29
C TYR A 115 4.09 8.37 -15.04
N ALA A 116 2.98 7.65 -15.22
CA ALA A 116 2.20 7.11 -14.11
C ALA A 116 3.01 6.14 -13.24
N THR A 117 3.81 5.28 -13.86
CA THR A 117 4.70 4.32 -13.18
C THR A 117 5.75 5.05 -12.35
N SER A 118 6.33 6.12 -12.90
CA SER A 118 7.32 6.93 -12.19
C SER A 118 6.74 7.61 -10.95
N LEU A 119 5.52 8.16 -11.05
CA LEU A 119 4.80 8.71 -9.89
C LEU A 119 4.46 7.64 -8.86
N GLN A 120 3.94 6.48 -9.30
CA GLN A 120 3.57 5.37 -8.42
C GLN A 120 4.78 4.86 -7.64
N THR A 121 5.95 4.75 -8.30
CA THR A 121 7.21 4.34 -7.66
C THR A 121 7.58 5.29 -6.51
N VAL A 122 7.41 6.60 -6.70
CA VAL A 122 7.67 7.59 -5.66
C VAL A 122 6.68 7.44 -4.50
N ILE A 123 5.39 7.25 -4.78
CA ILE A 123 4.35 7.06 -3.76
C ILE A 123 4.61 5.80 -2.93
N GLU A 124 5.01 4.70 -3.56
CA GLU A 124 5.35 3.46 -2.85
C GLU A 124 6.56 3.63 -1.94
N GLN A 125 7.62 4.27 -2.42
CA GLN A 125 8.78 4.58 -1.59
C GLN A 125 8.41 5.48 -0.40
N LEU A 126 7.54 6.47 -0.59
CA LEU A 126 7.04 7.31 0.49
C LEU A 126 6.30 6.48 1.54
N ASN A 127 5.38 5.61 1.12
CA ASN A 127 4.61 4.77 2.03
C ASN A 127 5.52 3.85 2.87
N LEU A 128 6.55 3.25 2.26
CA LEU A 128 7.53 2.45 2.98
C LEU A 128 8.31 3.28 4.01
N LEU A 129 8.72 4.50 3.67
CA LEU A 129 9.40 5.41 4.59
C LEU A 129 8.52 5.81 5.78
N ILE A 130 7.23 6.06 5.55
CA ILE A 130 6.28 6.40 6.60
C ILE A 130 6.07 5.22 7.56
N CYS A 131 6.01 3.98 7.05
CA CYS A 131 5.95 2.78 7.89
C CYS A 131 7.17 2.68 8.84
N CYS A 132 8.32 3.23 8.48
CA CYS A 132 9.50 3.29 9.35
C CYS A 132 9.41 4.34 10.47
N VAL A 133 8.46 5.28 10.43
CA VAL A 133 8.33 6.33 11.46
C VAL A 133 7.90 5.75 12.80
N SER A 134 6.97 4.78 12.81
CA SER A 134 6.50 4.13 14.02
C SER A 134 7.63 3.48 14.84
N PRO A 135 8.47 2.59 14.27
CA PRO A 135 9.60 2.03 15.01
C PRO A 135 10.67 3.08 15.36
N ALA A 136 10.86 4.12 14.54
CA ALA A 136 11.82 5.19 14.82
C ALA A 136 11.41 6.12 15.98
N THR A 137 10.12 6.21 16.26
CA THR A 137 9.54 7.08 17.32
C THR A 137 9.13 6.28 18.56
N TYR A 138 9.23 4.96 18.52
CA TYR A 138 8.86 4.09 19.63
C TYR A 138 9.69 4.40 20.88
N LYS A 139 9.00 4.70 21.98
CA LYS A 139 9.54 4.72 23.34
C LYS A 139 8.48 4.14 24.26
N TRP A 140 8.91 3.46 25.32
CA TRP A 140 7.97 2.94 26.32
C TRP A 140 7.29 4.11 27.04
N GLY A 141 6.00 3.96 27.41
CA GLY A 141 5.17 5.07 27.88
C GLY A 141 5.68 5.77 29.16
N SER A 142 6.49 5.10 29.98
CA SER A 142 7.15 5.74 31.13
C SER A 142 8.26 6.71 30.74
N ASP A 143 8.79 6.58 29.52
CA ASP A 143 9.98 7.31 29.06
C ASP A 143 9.60 8.53 28.21
N ARG A 144 8.30 8.88 28.19
CA ARG A 144 7.77 10.03 27.46
C ARG A 144 7.15 11.03 28.42
N SER A 145 7.47 12.29 28.20
CA SER A 145 6.74 13.40 28.79
C SER A 145 5.37 13.53 28.10
N GLY A 146 4.38 14.12 28.79
CA GLY A 146 3.08 14.41 28.17
C GLY A 146 3.18 15.32 26.95
N ALA A 147 4.17 16.24 26.92
CA ALA A 147 4.45 17.07 25.75
C ALA A 147 4.98 16.24 24.55
N ALA A 148 5.86 15.26 24.81
CA ALA A 148 6.37 14.37 23.77
C ALA A 148 5.26 13.53 23.13
N ASP A 149 4.27 13.07 23.91
CA ASP A 149 3.12 12.34 23.39
C ASP A 149 2.19 13.22 22.56
N GLN A 150 1.94 14.48 22.99
CA GLN A 150 1.18 15.44 22.18
C GLN A 150 1.87 15.72 20.84
N ASN A 151 3.18 15.96 20.85
CA ASN A 151 3.96 16.19 19.63
C ASN A 151 3.93 14.97 18.69
N LEU A 152 3.96 13.75 19.25
CA LEU A 152 3.84 12.53 18.44
C LEU A 152 2.44 12.37 17.85
N ALA A 153 1.39 12.70 18.60
CA ALA A 153 0.02 12.66 18.11
C ALA A 153 -0.17 13.61 16.91
N VAL A 154 0.37 14.83 16.99
CA VAL A 154 0.37 15.78 15.87
C VAL A 154 1.14 15.22 14.67
N LEU A 155 2.36 14.70 14.89
CA LEU A 155 3.14 14.04 13.82
C LEU A 155 2.32 12.94 13.13
N SER A 156 1.76 12.00 13.92
CA SER A 156 0.98 10.88 13.41
C SER A 156 -0.25 11.32 12.62
N SER A 157 -1.00 12.30 13.14
CA SER A 157 -2.19 12.84 12.46
C SER A 157 -1.84 13.51 11.14
N GLU A 158 -0.77 14.30 11.09
CA GLU A 158 -0.39 15.02 9.87
C GLU A 158 0.19 14.09 8.80
N LEU A 159 0.92 13.05 9.21
CA LEU A 159 1.38 11.99 8.30
C LEU A 159 0.20 11.23 7.69
N GLY A 160 -0.76 10.81 8.53
CA GLY A 160 -1.99 10.14 8.08
C GLY A 160 -2.79 11.01 7.10
N ASN A 161 -3.01 12.28 7.45
CA ASN A 161 -3.71 13.23 6.58
C ASN A 161 -3.02 13.39 5.21
N ALA A 162 -1.68 13.44 5.18
CA ALA A 162 -0.93 13.54 3.93
C ALA A 162 -1.03 12.26 3.08
N GLN A 163 -0.96 11.09 3.71
CA GLN A 163 -1.15 9.80 3.03
C GLN A 163 -2.56 9.68 2.46
N ASP A 164 -3.59 10.07 3.22
CA ASP A 164 -4.99 10.01 2.80
C ASP A 164 -5.25 10.93 1.60
N GLN A 165 -4.66 12.12 1.56
CA GLN A 165 -4.77 13.02 0.40
C GLN A 165 -4.14 12.40 -0.85
N ILE A 166 -2.95 11.81 -0.74
CA ILE A 166 -2.29 11.12 -1.86
C ILE A 166 -3.14 9.91 -2.29
N ALA A 167 -3.56 9.08 -1.34
CA ALA A 167 -4.30 7.85 -1.59
C ALA A 167 -5.69 8.08 -2.20
N SER A 168 -6.38 9.16 -1.82
CA SER A 168 -7.71 9.49 -2.35
C SER A 168 -7.66 10.25 -3.68
N THR A 169 -6.63 11.07 -3.90
CA THR A 169 -6.60 12.01 -5.05
C THR A 169 -5.71 11.54 -6.19
N VAL A 170 -4.55 10.94 -5.86
CA VAL A 170 -3.50 10.59 -6.84
C VAL A 170 -3.58 9.11 -7.21
N THR A 171 -3.54 8.22 -6.21
CA THR A 171 -3.46 6.78 -6.43
C THR A 171 -4.55 6.23 -7.36
N PRO A 172 -5.85 6.58 -7.24
CA PRO A 172 -6.90 6.00 -8.09
C PRO A 172 -6.70 6.35 -9.56
N ARG A 173 -6.18 7.55 -9.84
CA ARG A 173 -5.91 8.02 -11.21
C ARG A 173 -4.74 7.28 -11.84
N LEU A 174 -3.73 6.93 -11.04
CA LEU A 174 -2.61 6.11 -11.49
C LEU A 174 -3.05 4.66 -11.68
N THR A 175 -3.80 4.09 -10.73
CA THR A 175 -4.30 2.71 -10.80
C THR A 175 -5.17 2.48 -12.02
N ASN A 176 -6.06 3.42 -12.39
CA ASN A 176 -6.89 3.28 -13.60
C ASN A 176 -6.09 3.17 -14.90
N VAL A 177 -4.88 3.73 -14.94
CA VAL A 177 -3.96 3.70 -16.09
C VAL A 177 -3.05 2.47 -16.05
N LEU A 178 -2.55 2.13 -14.86
CA LEU A 178 -1.57 1.06 -14.66
C LEU A 178 -2.19 -0.34 -14.56
N ALA A 179 -3.42 -0.43 -14.06
CA ALA A 179 -4.15 -1.68 -13.86
C ALA A 179 -5.56 -1.59 -14.48
N PRO A 180 -5.65 -1.50 -15.83
CA PRO A 180 -6.94 -1.53 -16.51
C PRO A 180 -7.62 -2.89 -16.33
N VAL A 181 -8.95 -2.89 -16.33
CA VAL A 181 -9.74 -4.12 -16.29
C VAL A 181 -9.54 -4.87 -17.61
N VAL A 182 -9.08 -6.12 -17.50
CA VAL A 182 -8.81 -7.01 -18.63
C VAL A 182 -9.57 -8.32 -18.45
N ASP A 183 -10.23 -8.77 -19.50
CA ASP A 183 -10.89 -10.06 -19.53
C ASP A 183 -9.96 -11.10 -20.15
N LEU A 184 -9.94 -12.29 -19.55
CA LEU A 184 -9.25 -13.45 -20.09
C LEU A 184 -10.14 -14.10 -21.14
N VAL A 185 -9.85 -13.85 -22.41
CA VAL A 185 -10.58 -14.41 -23.54
C VAL A 185 -9.79 -15.58 -24.11
N ILE A 186 -10.46 -16.68 -24.46
CA ILE A 186 -9.84 -17.78 -25.20
C ILE A 186 -9.61 -17.28 -26.63
N SER A 187 -8.36 -17.03 -26.97
CA SER A 187 -7.95 -16.52 -28.28
C SER A 187 -7.99 -17.62 -29.34
N ARG A 188 -7.49 -18.80 -28.98
CA ARG A 188 -7.32 -19.91 -29.91
C ARG A 188 -7.44 -21.24 -29.17
N VAL A 189 -8.09 -22.20 -29.82
CA VAL A 189 -8.11 -23.59 -29.36
C VAL A 189 -7.34 -24.42 -30.39
N VAL A 190 -6.15 -24.87 -30.02
CA VAL A 190 -5.35 -25.79 -30.83
C VAL A 190 -5.72 -27.21 -30.44
N THR A 191 -6.40 -27.93 -31.33
CA THR A 191 -6.70 -29.35 -31.15
C THR A 191 -5.61 -30.15 -31.87
N THR A 192 -4.71 -30.76 -31.12
CA THR A 192 -3.69 -31.65 -31.66
C THR A 192 -4.16 -33.08 -31.46
N LYS A 193 -4.34 -33.81 -32.56
CA LYS A 193 -4.70 -35.23 -32.51
C LYS A 193 -3.43 -36.06 -32.60
N ASN A 194 -3.18 -36.87 -31.58
CA ASN A 194 -2.00 -37.73 -31.55
C ASN A 194 -2.27 -38.99 -32.38
N GLU A 195 -1.52 -39.20 -33.47
CA GLU A 195 -1.80 -40.24 -34.46
C GLU A 195 -1.61 -41.68 -33.92
N GLU A 196 -0.82 -41.86 -32.86
CA GLU A 196 -0.50 -43.17 -32.29
C GLU A 196 -1.49 -43.64 -31.20
N THR A 197 -2.10 -42.73 -30.44
CA THR A 197 -3.00 -43.08 -29.33
C THR A 197 -4.46 -42.71 -29.58
N GLY A 198 -4.75 -41.94 -30.64
CA GLY A 198 -6.09 -41.42 -30.93
C GLY A 198 -6.57 -40.37 -29.94
N GLU A 199 -5.72 -39.93 -29.00
CA GLU A 199 -6.05 -38.91 -28.00
C GLU A 199 -6.08 -37.51 -28.64
N GLU A 200 -7.15 -36.76 -28.36
CA GLU A 200 -7.29 -35.36 -28.74
C GLU A 200 -6.83 -34.46 -27.59
N ILE A 201 -5.72 -33.75 -27.78
CA ILE A 201 -5.24 -32.74 -26.83
C ILE A 201 -5.75 -31.37 -27.29
N LYS A 202 -6.62 -30.77 -26.48
CA LYS A 202 -7.09 -29.39 -26.69
C LYS A 202 -6.26 -28.44 -25.85
N THR A 203 -5.48 -27.59 -26.52
CA THR A 203 -4.70 -26.53 -25.89
C THR A 203 -5.41 -25.20 -26.13
N ASN A 204 -5.88 -24.56 -25.06
CA ASN A 204 -6.51 -23.24 -25.13
C ASN A 204 -5.43 -22.16 -24.92
N GLU A 205 -5.24 -21.29 -25.88
CA GLU A 205 -4.44 -20.08 -25.76
C GLU A 205 -5.33 -18.94 -25.25
N PHE A 206 -4.95 -18.34 -24.11
CA PHE A 206 -5.68 -17.25 -23.49
C PHE A 206 -5.00 -15.92 -23.80
N THR A 207 -5.75 -14.94 -24.30
CA THR A 207 -5.31 -13.55 -24.45
C THR A 207 -6.05 -12.65 -23.49
N ARG A 208 -5.37 -11.61 -22.99
CA ARG A 208 -6.00 -10.56 -22.19
C ARG A 208 -6.49 -9.47 -23.14
N GLU A 209 -7.81 -9.39 -23.31
CA GLU A 209 -8.42 -8.31 -24.06
C GLU A 209 -8.88 -7.21 -23.10
N GLN A 210 -8.73 -5.96 -23.49
CA GLN A 210 -9.20 -4.83 -22.68
C GLN A 210 -10.72 -4.78 -22.75
N VAL A 211 -11.37 -4.76 -21.59
CA VAL A 211 -12.83 -4.79 -21.50
C VAL A 211 -13.45 -3.51 -22.04
N ASP A 212 -12.79 -2.36 -21.81
CA ASP A 212 -13.27 -1.05 -22.27
C ASP A 212 -12.11 -0.13 -22.70
N PRO A 213 -11.78 -0.13 -24.00
CA PRO A 213 -10.77 0.78 -24.56
C PRO A 213 -11.17 2.27 -24.48
N ALA A 214 -12.47 2.59 -24.48
CA ALA A 214 -12.95 3.97 -24.44
C ALA A 214 -12.76 4.57 -23.03
N PHE A 215 -13.06 3.78 -21.99
CA PHE A 215 -12.77 4.17 -20.61
C PHE A 215 -11.27 4.35 -20.38
N LEU A 216 -10.42 3.48 -20.93
CA LEU A 216 -8.97 3.62 -20.81
C LEU A 216 -8.47 4.91 -21.47
N LYS A 217 -8.96 5.24 -22.68
CA LYS A 217 -8.65 6.50 -23.36
C LYS A 217 -9.10 7.71 -22.52
N LEU A 218 -10.29 7.65 -21.92
CA LEU A 218 -10.75 8.68 -20.99
C LEU A 218 -9.81 8.83 -19.78
N CYS A 219 -9.34 7.72 -19.21
CA CYS A 219 -8.37 7.75 -18.11
C CYS A 219 -7.06 8.42 -18.52
N TYR A 220 -6.54 8.12 -19.72
CA TYR A 220 -5.36 8.79 -20.27
C TYR A 220 -5.59 10.30 -20.44
N CYS A 221 -6.73 10.72 -20.98
CA CYS A 221 -7.10 12.13 -21.12
C CYS A 221 -7.13 12.84 -19.76
N ILE A 222 -7.79 12.24 -18.76
CA ILE A 222 -7.90 12.80 -17.41
C ILE A 222 -6.51 12.93 -16.77
N LEU A 223 -5.67 11.90 -16.88
CA LEU A 223 -4.33 11.91 -16.30
C LEU A 223 -3.45 12.98 -16.96
N CYS A 224 -3.42 13.07 -18.29
CA CYS A 224 -2.64 14.07 -19.01
C CYS A 224 -3.07 15.50 -18.63
N ARG A 225 -4.38 15.76 -18.63
CA ARG A 225 -4.93 17.09 -18.28
C ARG A 225 -4.60 17.50 -16.84
N ASN A 226 -4.68 16.55 -15.91
CA ASN A 226 -4.51 16.84 -14.48
C ASN A 226 -3.07 16.62 -13.99
N ALA A 227 -2.14 16.20 -14.85
CA ALA A 227 -0.76 15.87 -14.47
C ALA A 227 -0.04 16.97 -13.66
N PRO A 228 -0.15 18.27 -14.00
CA PRO A 228 0.48 19.33 -13.21
C PRO A 228 -0.08 19.43 -11.78
N LEU A 229 -1.40 19.30 -11.63
CA LEU A 229 -2.05 19.37 -10.32
C LEU A 229 -1.75 18.13 -9.48
N ILE A 230 -1.76 16.94 -10.09
CA ILE A 230 -1.38 15.68 -9.42
C ILE A 230 0.05 15.77 -8.88
N ARG A 231 0.98 16.26 -9.72
CA ARG A 231 2.36 16.49 -9.30
C ARG A 231 2.43 17.47 -8.14
N ASN A 232 1.69 18.58 -8.21
CA ASN A 232 1.70 19.59 -7.16
C ASN A 232 1.15 19.07 -5.83
N VAL A 233 0.08 18.27 -5.87
CA VAL A 233 -0.48 17.61 -4.67
C VAL A 233 0.55 16.68 -4.03
N LEU A 234 1.24 15.86 -4.84
CA LEU A 234 2.29 14.97 -4.34
C LEU A 234 3.46 15.76 -3.74
N MET A 235 3.98 16.76 -4.45
CA MET A 235 5.09 17.61 -3.98
C MET A 235 4.75 18.34 -2.68
N THR A 236 3.56 18.92 -2.59
CA THR A 236 3.11 19.67 -1.41
C THR A 236 2.99 18.74 -0.20
N ASN A 237 2.47 17.52 -0.38
CA ASN A 237 2.38 16.54 0.69
C ASN A 237 3.75 16.01 1.12
N LEU A 238 4.69 15.78 0.19
CA LEU A 238 6.07 15.43 0.52
C LEU A 238 6.76 16.54 1.34
N ALA A 239 6.61 17.80 0.92
CA ALA A 239 7.17 18.96 1.64
C ALA A 239 6.54 19.13 3.04
N LYS A 240 5.23 18.91 3.15
CA LYS A 240 4.52 18.91 4.43
C LYS A 240 5.08 17.84 5.35
N ILE A 241 5.24 16.61 4.87
CA ILE A 241 5.78 15.49 5.66
C ILE A 241 7.21 15.80 6.14
N ASP A 242 8.08 16.34 5.29
CA ASP A 242 9.44 16.76 5.70
C ASP A 242 9.39 17.77 6.84
N THR A 243 8.52 18.78 6.71
CA THR A 243 8.36 19.87 7.68
C THR A 243 7.86 19.35 9.02
N VAL A 244 6.81 18.51 9.03
CA VAL A 244 6.23 17.95 10.26
C VAL A 244 7.24 17.08 10.99
N ILE A 245 8.01 16.24 10.28
CA ILE A 245 9.09 15.46 10.90
C ILE A 245 10.17 16.38 11.48
N GLN A 246 10.54 17.44 10.76
CA GLN A 246 11.52 18.41 11.24
C GLN A 246 11.05 19.11 12.52
N ASP A 247 9.78 19.49 12.58
CA ASP A 247 9.21 20.18 13.74
C ASP A 247 9.09 19.27 14.95
N TYR A 248 8.73 17.99 14.75
CA TYR A 248 8.82 16.98 15.81
C TYR A 248 10.25 16.82 16.34
N LEU A 249 11.26 16.76 15.46
CA LEU A 249 12.66 16.66 15.86
C LEU A 249 13.14 17.92 16.62
N LYS A 250 12.64 19.11 16.28
CA LYS A 250 12.94 20.35 17.02
C LYS A 250 12.26 20.34 18.40
N ALA A 251 11.01 19.89 18.48
CA ALA A 251 10.24 19.84 19.72
C ALA A 251 10.87 18.85 20.73
N THR A 252 11.22 17.64 20.27
CA THR A 252 11.85 16.61 21.11
C THR A 252 13.22 17.02 21.66
N LYS A 253 14.00 17.83 20.93
CA LYS A 253 15.26 18.39 21.43
C LYS A 253 15.06 19.38 22.59
N LYS A 254 13.98 20.17 22.55
CA LYS A 254 13.65 21.11 23.64
C LYS A 254 13.23 20.37 24.90
N ASP A 255 12.42 19.32 24.76
CA ASP A 255 11.99 18.49 25.89
C ASP A 255 13.17 17.85 26.62
N ALA A 256 14.15 17.32 25.89
CA ALA A 256 15.35 16.72 26.49
C ALA A 256 16.21 17.71 27.29
N SER A 257 16.13 19.02 26.98
CA SER A 257 16.90 20.05 27.69
C SER A 257 16.28 20.46 29.04
N HIS A 258 14.99 20.22 29.24
CA HIS A 258 14.30 20.54 30.49
C HIS A 258 14.38 19.42 31.54
N ASP A 259 14.73 18.20 31.13
CA ASP A 259 14.82 17.02 31.99
C ASP A 259 16.11 16.99 32.86
N SER A 260 17.07 17.89 32.61
CA SER A 260 18.27 18.03 33.44
C SER A 260 18.00 18.70 34.81
N ARG A 261 16.80 19.23 35.04
CA ARG A 261 16.33 19.58 36.38
C ARG A 261 15.64 18.36 36.97
N GLY A 262 16.45 17.38 37.36
CA GLY A 262 15.98 16.17 38.02
C GLY A 262 14.99 16.53 39.13
N PHE A 263 13.81 15.92 39.09
CA PHE A 263 12.92 15.90 40.24
C PHE A 263 13.69 15.26 41.39
N ALA A 264 14.19 16.10 42.30
CA ALA A 264 14.66 15.67 43.60
C ALA A 264 13.42 15.13 44.34
N TYR A 265 13.31 13.81 44.39
CA TYR A 265 12.45 13.11 45.35
C TYR A 265 13.09 13.12 46.74
#